data_AF-A0AAX4JGM5-F1
#
_entry.id   AF-A0AAX4JGM5-F1
#
_cell.length_a   1.000
_cell.length_b   1.000
_cell.length_c   1.000
_cell.angle_alpha   90.00
_cell.angle_beta   90.00
_cell.angle_gamma   90.00
#
_symmetry.space_group_name_H-M   'P 1'
#
loop_
_entity.id
_entity.type
_entity.pdbx_description
1 polymer ?
#
loop_
_entity_poly.entity_id
_entity_poly.type
_entity_poly.pdbx_seq_one_letter_code
_entity_poly.pdbx_strand_id
1 'polypeptide(L)'
;MPKCIPIECSDSRSSSSSDESHYEKRVHPKHRPDTEQYLQLVQGIILQTNLTIEKYARWFAEEIRQRLIAGVGKANKHTLERIKCDTHELEKRIIKIICHYNEEIERELLELVTNTNADLQDSIIELETTSTAGLIASLTAAATLTVVAPIQLVIDVTIGNPIVNTFVLNLITDLERLFRRVTAQEIAAANKIIEDKLHNQLRDIEKLLCDFERRIENYFKELGIETASLVTLIINNSTRKFISHIEDLIKKLGNNVICILQGNRNEYKKTVIVKPTFHREDSYECIQ
;
A
#
# COMPACT_ATOMS: atom_id res chain seq x y z
N MET A 1 25.40 7.33 -9.69
CA MET A 1 24.98 7.50 -8.29
C MET A 1 23.82 8.47 -8.25
N PRO A 2 22.61 8.06 -7.85
CA PRO A 2 21.53 9.02 -7.64
C PRO A 2 21.74 9.71 -6.29
N LYS A 3 21.72 11.05 -6.33
CA LYS A 3 21.94 11.93 -5.19
C LYS A 3 20.72 11.92 -4.26
N CYS A 4 20.97 11.77 -2.96
CA CYS A 4 19.97 11.99 -1.93
C CYS A 4 19.45 13.44 -1.97
N ILE A 5 18.14 13.60 -1.86
CA ILE A 5 17.49 14.90 -1.68
C ILE A 5 17.84 15.42 -0.27
N PRO A 6 18.33 16.66 -0.10
CA PRO A 6 18.62 17.19 1.23
C PRO A 6 17.31 17.57 1.94
N ILE A 7 17.17 17.13 3.18
CA ILE A 7 16.16 17.65 4.10
C ILE A 7 16.86 18.79 4.85
N GLU A 8 16.39 20.01 4.63
CA GLU A 8 16.85 21.19 5.37
C GLU A 8 16.60 20.99 6.87
N CYS A 9 17.70 20.91 7.63
CA CYS A 9 17.68 21.17 9.07
C CYS A 9 17.73 22.69 9.26
N SER A 10 16.66 23.28 9.78
CA SER A 10 16.72 24.61 10.37
C SER A 10 16.69 24.48 11.89
N ASP A 11 17.87 24.49 12.50
CA ASP A 11 18.06 24.82 13.92
C ASP A 11 18.39 26.31 14.03
N SER A 12 17.65 27.05 14.84
CA SER A 12 18.24 28.08 15.71
C SER A 12 17.26 28.54 16.78
N ARG A 13 17.69 28.37 18.04
CA ARG A 13 17.10 28.84 19.30
C ARG A 13 17.03 30.37 19.38
N SER A 14 15.99 30.89 20.05
CA SER A 14 16.15 31.81 21.20
C SER A 14 14.79 32.13 21.85
N SER A 15 14.83 32.20 23.18
CA SER A 15 13.75 32.38 24.16
C SER A 15 13.32 33.84 24.38
N SER A 16 12.02 34.09 24.59
CA SER A 16 11.52 35.11 25.55
C SER A 16 10.02 34.97 25.82
N SER A 17 9.66 35.16 27.09
CA SER A 17 8.34 35.21 27.71
C SER A 17 7.43 36.33 27.18
N SER A 18 6.10 36.13 27.18
CA SER A 18 5.05 36.95 27.81
C SER A 18 3.66 36.59 27.28
N ASP A 19 2.66 36.90 28.09
CA ASP A 19 1.22 36.59 28.05
C ASP A 19 0.41 36.91 26.77
N GLU A 20 -0.78 36.31 26.79
CA GLU A 20 -2.08 36.78 26.27
C GLU A 20 -2.73 36.15 25.03
N SER A 21 -3.98 35.74 25.30
CA SER A 21 -5.13 35.51 24.42
C SER A 21 -5.23 34.19 23.66
N HIS A 22 -6.20 33.38 24.12
CA HIS A 22 -6.81 32.27 23.40
C HIS A 22 -7.45 32.78 22.09
N TYR A 23 -6.66 32.82 21.03
CA TYR A 23 -7.19 32.72 19.67
C TYR A 23 -7.16 31.25 19.28
N GLU A 24 -8.33 30.62 19.20
CA GLU A 24 -8.52 29.39 18.44
C GLU A 24 -8.06 29.65 17.00
N LYS A 25 -6.81 29.26 16.71
CA LYS A 25 -6.33 29.12 15.34
C LYS A 25 -7.21 28.09 14.67
N ARG A 26 -8.18 28.56 13.88
CA ARG A 26 -8.84 27.77 12.84
C ARG A 26 -7.74 27.13 12.02
N VAL A 27 -7.54 25.84 12.22
CA VAL A 27 -6.63 25.03 11.41
C VAL A 27 -7.20 25.06 10.00
N HIS A 28 -6.62 25.89 9.14
CA HIS A 28 -6.92 25.85 7.72
C HIS A 28 -6.72 24.41 7.23
N PRO A 29 -7.66 23.85 6.45
CA PRO A 29 -7.46 22.53 5.88
C PRO A 29 -6.19 22.59 5.04
N LYS A 30 -5.18 21.79 5.42
CA LYS A 30 -4.00 21.58 4.59
C LYS A 30 -4.50 21.17 3.21
N HIS A 31 -4.11 21.94 2.19
CA HIS A 31 -4.34 21.66 0.78
C HIS A 31 -4.29 20.15 0.54
N ARG A 32 -5.39 19.59 0.01
CA ARG A 32 -5.36 18.23 -0.54
C ARG A 32 -4.22 18.22 -1.57
N PRO A 33 -3.24 17.33 -1.43
CA PRO A 33 -2.22 17.20 -2.45
C PRO A 33 -2.88 16.73 -3.75
N ASP A 34 -2.37 17.19 -4.89
CA ASP A 34 -2.85 16.75 -6.21
C ASP A 34 -2.84 15.23 -6.30
N THR A 35 -3.80 14.64 -7.02
CA THR A 35 -3.94 13.19 -7.25
C THR A 35 -2.60 12.52 -7.61
N GLU A 36 -1.75 13.24 -8.34
CA GLU A 36 -0.40 12.83 -8.73
C GLU A 36 0.53 12.59 -7.52
N GLN A 37 0.43 13.38 -6.45
CA GLN A 37 1.21 13.19 -5.23
C GLN A 37 0.76 11.96 -4.43
N TYR A 38 -0.54 11.65 -4.43
CA TYR A 38 -1.06 10.43 -3.79
C TYR A 38 -0.57 9.17 -4.52
N LEU A 39 -0.60 9.20 -5.85
CA LEU A 39 -0.05 8.14 -6.70
C LEU A 39 1.46 7.96 -6.47
N GLN A 40 2.24 9.05 -6.45
CA GLN A 40 3.68 9.00 -6.16
C GLN A 40 3.99 8.40 -4.77
N LEU A 41 3.14 8.68 -3.77
CA LEU A 41 3.29 8.07 -2.43
C LEU A 41 3.03 6.57 -2.47
N VAL A 42 1.98 6.10 -3.17
CA VAL A 42 1.71 4.66 -3.34
C VAL A 42 2.90 3.97 -4.02
N GLN A 43 3.40 4.53 -5.12
CA GLN A 43 4.57 4.03 -5.84
C GLN A 43 5.81 3.96 -4.93
N GLY A 44 6.04 5.00 -4.13
CA GLY A 44 7.16 5.05 -3.18
C GLY A 44 7.11 3.94 -2.13
N ILE A 45 5.92 3.62 -1.61
CA ILE A 45 5.75 2.52 -0.63
C ILE A 45 5.95 1.16 -1.30
N ILE A 46 5.40 0.96 -2.49
CA ILE A 46 5.59 -0.29 -3.25
C ILE A 46 7.08 -0.52 -3.52
N LEU A 47 7.80 0.52 -3.95
CA LEU A 47 9.25 0.46 -4.14
C LEU A 47 10.01 0.13 -2.85
N GLN A 48 9.65 0.76 -1.72
CA GLN A 48 10.28 0.47 -0.43
C GLN A 48 10.04 -0.98 0.02
N THR A 49 8.83 -1.48 -0.22
CA THR A 49 8.44 -2.87 0.03
C THR A 49 9.29 -3.82 -0.83
N ASN A 50 9.42 -3.56 -2.13
CA ASN A 50 10.29 -4.33 -3.04
C ASN A 50 11.73 -4.42 -2.52
N LEU A 51 12.34 -3.28 -2.17
CA LEU A 51 13.70 -3.23 -1.63
C LEU A 51 13.86 -3.97 -0.31
N THR A 52 12.81 -4.03 0.50
CA THR A 52 12.84 -4.74 1.80
C THR A 52 12.72 -6.24 1.58
N ILE A 53 11.86 -6.66 0.66
CA ILE A 53 11.70 -8.05 0.27
C ILE A 53 12.98 -8.60 -0.35
N GLU A 54 13.66 -7.82 -1.19
CA GLU A 54 14.95 -8.21 -1.77
C GLU A 54 15.98 -8.56 -0.68
N LYS A 55 16.02 -7.78 0.41
CA LYS A 55 16.87 -8.07 1.57
C LYS A 55 16.46 -9.34 2.30
N TYR A 56 15.15 -9.59 2.45
CA TYR A 56 14.63 -10.80 3.09
C TYR A 56 14.89 -12.06 2.28
N ALA A 57 14.70 -12.01 0.95
CA ALA A 57 14.98 -13.13 0.07
C ALA A 57 16.47 -13.53 0.13
N ARG A 58 17.38 -12.55 0.10
CA ARG A 58 18.82 -12.75 0.33
C ARG A 58 19.11 -13.39 1.67
N TRP A 59 18.54 -12.82 2.74
CA TRP A 59 18.73 -13.33 4.09
C TRP A 59 18.27 -14.79 4.21
N PHE A 60 17.10 -15.11 3.64
CA PHE A 60 16.53 -16.46 3.66
C PHE A 60 17.39 -17.47 2.90
N ALA A 61 17.81 -17.13 1.67
CA ALA A 61 18.68 -17.99 0.87
C ALA A 61 20.01 -18.25 1.58
N GLU A 62 20.58 -17.21 2.20
CA GLU A 62 21.81 -17.31 2.97
C GLU A 62 21.64 -18.14 4.26
N GLU A 63 20.53 -18.00 4.98
CA GLU A 63 20.23 -18.81 6.18
C GLU A 63 20.12 -20.30 5.82
N ILE A 64 19.37 -20.63 4.78
CA ILE A 64 19.26 -22.01 4.27
C ILE A 64 20.63 -22.54 3.88
N ARG A 65 21.40 -21.76 3.11
CA ARG A 65 22.73 -22.14 2.66
C ARG A 65 23.66 -22.46 3.83
N GLN A 66 23.72 -21.57 4.82
CA GLN A 66 24.57 -21.78 6.01
C GLN A 66 24.14 -23.01 6.81
N ARG A 67 22.83 -23.16 7.06
CA ARG A 67 22.32 -24.30 7.84
C ARG A 67 22.48 -25.64 7.12
N LEU A 68 22.28 -25.70 5.81
CA LEU A 68 22.50 -26.92 5.03
C LEU A 68 23.98 -27.32 5.00
N ILE A 69 24.89 -26.35 4.81
CA ILE A 69 26.32 -26.62 4.79
C ILE A 69 26.81 -27.07 6.17
N ALA A 70 26.42 -26.36 7.23
CA ALA A 70 26.81 -26.68 8.60
C ALA A 70 26.18 -28.00 9.09
N GLY A 71 24.89 -28.20 8.79
CA GLY A 71 24.13 -29.35 9.24
C GLY A 71 24.54 -30.66 8.56
N VAL A 72 24.99 -30.60 7.30
CA VAL A 72 25.35 -31.84 6.58
C VAL A 72 26.82 -32.20 6.68
N GLY A 73 27.74 -31.24 6.87
CA GLY A 73 29.15 -31.41 7.32
C GLY A 73 30.11 -32.28 6.48
N LYS A 74 29.62 -33.34 5.83
CA LYS A 74 30.30 -34.38 5.04
C LYS A 74 29.83 -34.42 3.58
N ALA A 75 29.02 -33.45 3.14
CA ALA A 75 28.59 -33.36 1.75
C ALA A 75 29.81 -33.18 0.83
N ASN A 76 29.83 -33.90 -0.29
CA ASN A 76 30.93 -33.77 -1.25
C ASN A 76 30.95 -32.35 -1.88
N LYS A 77 32.10 -31.94 -2.42
CA LYS A 77 32.29 -30.61 -3.02
C LYS A 77 31.26 -30.30 -4.12
N HIS A 78 30.86 -31.32 -4.88
CA HIS A 78 29.89 -31.17 -5.97
C HIS A 78 28.48 -30.84 -5.44
N THR A 79 28.01 -31.55 -4.41
CA THR A 79 26.73 -31.29 -3.74
C THR A 79 26.72 -29.91 -3.09
N LEU A 80 27.83 -29.50 -2.46
CA LEU A 80 27.96 -28.15 -1.90
C LEU A 80 27.85 -27.05 -2.96
N GLU A 81 28.45 -27.21 -4.14
CA GLU A 81 28.29 -26.26 -5.25
C GLU A 81 26.86 -26.25 -5.81
N ARG A 82 26.21 -27.42 -5.95
CA ARG A 82 24.80 -27.48 -6.37
C ARG A 82 23.87 -26.74 -5.40
N ILE A 83 24.07 -26.90 -4.10
CA ILE A 83 23.30 -26.18 -3.07
C ILE A 83 23.48 -24.68 -3.23
N LYS A 84 24.72 -24.19 -3.40
CA LYS A 84 24.96 -22.77 -3.63
C LYS A 84 24.21 -22.28 -4.87
N CYS A 85 24.32 -22.97 -6.00
CA CYS A 85 23.62 -22.62 -7.23
C CYS A 85 22.10 -22.61 -7.06
N ASP A 86 21.52 -23.63 -6.45
CA ASP A 86 20.06 -23.72 -6.26
C ASP A 86 19.54 -22.71 -5.23
N THR A 87 20.29 -22.40 -4.18
CA THR A 87 19.92 -21.34 -3.22
C THR A 87 19.96 -19.95 -3.87
N HIS A 88 20.94 -19.69 -4.74
CA HIS A 88 21.04 -18.44 -5.50
C HIS A 88 19.91 -18.30 -6.52
N GLU A 89 19.57 -19.40 -7.21
CA GLU A 89 18.45 -19.41 -8.14
C GLU A 89 17.11 -19.26 -7.40
N LEU A 90 16.98 -19.85 -6.21
CA LEU A 90 15.81 -19.68 -5.34
C LEU A 90 15.63 -18.20 -4.95
N GLU A 91 16.70 -17.54 -4.49
CA GLU A 91 16.69 -16.11 -4.16
C GLU A 91 16.15 -15.28 -5.34
N LYS A 92 16.74 -15.45 -6.53
CA LYS A 92 16.34 -14.72 -7.74
C LYS A 92 14.88 -14.95 -8.11
N ARG A 93 14.42 -16.20 -8.04
CA ARG A 93 13.05 -16.55 -8.42
C ARG A 93 12.03 -16.00 -7.41
N ILE A 94 12.34 -16.03 -6.12
CA ILE A 94 11.54 -15.38 -5.08
C ILE A 94 11.41 -13.88 -5.39
N ILE A 95 12.54 -13.18 -5.59
CA ILE A 95 12.53 -11.75 -5.92
C ILE A 95 11.68 -11.48 -7.17
N LYS A 96 11.83 -12.30 -8.22
CA LYS A 96 11.07 -12.15 -9.47
C LYS A 96 9.56 -12.30 -9.26
N ILE A 97 9.11 -13.32 -8.52
CA ILE A 97 7.68 -13.53 -8.22
C ILE A 97 7.12 -12.30 -7.53
N ILE A 98 7.83 -11.79 -6.53
CA ILE A 98 7.33 -10.71 -5.69
C ILE A 98 7.31 -9.37 -6.43
N CYS A 99 8.38 -9.03 -7.14
CA CYS A 99 8.41 -7.82 -7.96
C CYS A 99 7.29 -7.84 -9.00
N HIS A 100 7.04 -8.99 -9.63
CA HIS A 100 5.97 -9.14 -10.61
C HIS A 100 4.60 -8.81 -10.02
N TYR A 101 4.22 -9.42 -8.88
CA TYR A 101 2.92 -9.13 -8.26
C TYR A 101 2.81 -7.70 -7.72
N ASN A 102 3.91 -7.12 -7.22
CA ASN A 102 3.91 -5.73 -6.77
C ASN A 102 3.75 -4.73 -7.94
N GLU A 103 4.33 -5.01 -9.10
CA GLU A 103 4.09 -4.26 -10.34
C GLU A 103 2.62 -4.39 -10.80
N GLU A 104 2.01 -5.57 -10.64
CA GLU A 104 0.59 -5.75 -10.94
C GLU A 104 -0.32 -4.98 -9.98
N ILE A 105 -0.01 -4.99 -8.67
CA ILE A 105 -0.73 -4.18 -7.67
C ILE A 105 -0.65 -2.70 -8.05
N GLU A 106 0.55 -2.20 -8.38
CA GLU A 106 0.73 -0.80 -8.78
C GLU A 106 -0.13 -0.45 -10.00
N ARG A 107 -0.07 -1.28 -11.05
CA ARG A 107 -0.83 -1.08 -12.28
C ARG A 107 -2.34 -1.06 -12.04
N GLU A 108 -2.86 -2.06 -11.33
CA GLU A 108 -4.30 -2.19 -11.09
C GLU A 108 -4.84 -1.11 -10.14
N LEU A 109 -4.05 -0.68 -9.16
CA LEU A 109 -4.41 0.46 -8.31
C LEU A 109 -4.43 1.78 -9.10
N LEU A 110 -3.46 2.00 -9.99
CA LEU A 110 -3.45 3.18 -10.85
C LEU A 110 -4.68 3.23 -11.76
N GLU A 111 -5.02 2.10 -12.37
CA GLU A 111 -6.23 1.97 -13.19
C GLU A 111 -7.50 2.22 -12.37
N LEU A 112 -7.60 1.65 -11.17
CA LEU A 112 -8.73 1.87 -10.26
C LEU A 112 -8.92 3.35 -9.92
N VAL A 113 -7.86 4.04 -9.49
CA VAL A 113 -7.91 5.46 -9.12
C VAL A 113 -8.27 6.31 -10.33
N THR A 114 -7.72 6.00 -11.50
CA THR A 114 -8.00 6.74 -12.74
C THR A 114 -9.46 6.60 -13.16
N ASN A 115 -9.99 5.39 -13.18
CA ASN A 115 -11.37 5.11 -13.56
C ASN A 115 -12.37 5.68 -12.55
N THR A 116 -12.09 5.53 -11.25
CA THR A 116 -12.93 6.09 -10.17
C THR A 116 -13.02 7.61 -10.27
N ASN A 117 -11.92 8.29 -10.61
CA ASN A 117 -11.93 9.73 -10.82
C ASN A 117 -12.75 10.15 -12.05
N ALA A 118 -12.70 9.38 -13.15
CA ALA A 118 -13.54 9.64 -14.32
C ALA A 118 -15.03 9.47 -13.98
N ASP A 119 -15.40 8.36 -13.34
CA ASP A 119 -16.78 8.08 -12.90
C ASP A 119 -17.31 9.15 -11.93
N LEU A 120 -16.45 9.65 -11.04
CA LEU A 120 -16.77 10.74 -10.12
C LEU A 120 -17.03 12.06 -10.86
N GLN A 121 -16.22 12.40 -11.87
CA GLN A 121 -16.42 13.59 -12.69
C GLN A 121 -17.76 13.53 -13.43
N ASP A 122 -18.07 12.40 -14.07
CA ASP A 122 -19.34 12.20 -14.76
C ASP A 122 -20.53 12.31 -13.79
N SER A 123 -20.42 11.72 -12.60
CA SER A 123 -21.44 11.80 -11.55
C SER A 123 -21.65 13.24 -11.04
N ILE A 124 -20.58 14.04 -10.95
CA ILE A 124 -20.68 15.45 -10.54
C ILE A 124 -21.39 16.27 -11.62
N ILE A 125 -21.06 16.05 -12.90
CA ILE A 125 -21.70 16.75 -14.04
C ILE A 125 -23.19 16.41 -14.10
N GLU A 126 -23.55 15.14 -13.92
CA GLU A 126 -24.95 14.70 -13.88
C GLU A 126 -25.72 15.34 -12.72
N LEU A 127 -25.11 15.37 -11.52
CA LEU A 127 -25.69 16.02 -10.35
C LEU A 127 -25.88 17.52 -10.58
N GLU A 128 -24.86 18.22 -11.08
CA GLU A 128 -24.95 19.66 -11.40
C GLU A 128 -26.07 19.93 -12.40
N THR A 129 -26.14 19.15 -13.48
CA THR A 129 -27.15 19.31 -14.54
C THR A 129 -28.56 19.13 -13.99
N THR A 130 -28.77 18.06 -13.22
CA THR A 130 -30.07 17.70 -12.65
C THR A 130 -30.51 18.69 -11.58
N SER A 131 -29.61 19.03 -10.66
CA SER A 131 -29.89 19.98 -9.59
C SER A 131 -30.16 21.38 -10.16
N THR A 132 -29.37 21.85 -11.14
CA THR A 132 -29.58 23.17 -11.76
C THR A 132 -30.89 23.24 -12.52
N ALA A 133 -31.28 22.18 -13.25
CA ALA A 133 -32.59 22.10 -13.89
C ALA A 133 -33.73 22.20 -12.86
N GLY A 134 -33.59 21.53 -11.71
CA GLY A 134 -34.55 21.60 -10.61
C GLY A 134 -34.64 23.00 -9.97
N LEU A 135 -33.51 23.69 -9.82
CA LEU A 135 -33.48 25.08 -9.34
C LEU A 135 -34.20 26.02 -10.31
N ILE A 136 -33.89 25.94 -11.61
CA ILE A 136 -34.53 26.75 -12.65
C ILE A 136 -36.05 26.52 -12.65
N ALA A 137 -36.49 25.26 -12.57
CA ALA A 137 -37.92 24.94 -12.50
C ALA A 137 -38.60 25.55 -11.26
N SER A 138 -37.96 25.45 -10.09
CA SER A 138 -38.47 25.98 -8.82
C SER A 138 -38.55 27.51 -8.82
N LEU A 139 -37.51 28.18 -9.34
CA LEU A 139 -37.50 29.64 -9.50
C LEU A 139 -38.56 30.09 -10.51
N THR A 140 -38.68 29.42 -11.64
CA THR A 140 -39.67 29.75 -12.68
C THR A 140 -41.10 29.58 -12.15
N ALA A 141 -41.37 28.56 -11.32
CA ALA A 141 -42.67 28.35 -10.71
C ALA A 141 -43.02 29.41 -9.65
N ALA A 142 -42.02 29.96 -8.96
CA ALA A 142 -42.19 31.03 -7.97
C ALA A 142 -42.20 32.43 -8.59
N ALA A 143 -41.86 32.56 -9.86
CA ALA A 143 -41.78 33.83 -10.57
C ALA A 143 -43.15 34.36 -10.97
N THR A 144 -43.30 35.68 -10.88
CA THR A 144 -44.45 36.39 -11.42
C THR A 144 -44.14 36.96 -12.80
N LEU A 145 -45.11 36.88 -13.70
CA LEU A 145 -45.00 37.42 -15.05
C LEU A 145 -45.25 38.93 -15.01
N THR A 146 -44.24 39.71 -15.38
CA THR A 146 -44.38 41.16 -15.55
C THR A 146 -44.42 41.53 -17.03
N VAL A 147 -45.50 42.20 -17.44
CA VAL A 147 -45.77 42.57 -18.84
C VAL A 147 -45.22 43.97 -19.12
N VAL A 148 -43.94 44.18 -18.83
CA VAL A 148 -43.19 45.36 -19.28
C VAL A 148 -42.30 44.87 -20.42
N ALA A 149 -42.31 45.51 -21.59
CA ALA A 149 -41.53 45.03 -22.73
C ALA A 149 -40.02 45.24 -22.50
N PRO A 150 -39.16 44.20 -22.65
CA PRO A 150 -39.48 42.80 -22.94
C PRO A 150 -40.00 42.05 -21.70
N ILE A 151 -41.00 41.17 -21.88
CA ILE A 151 -41.63 40.39 -20.78
C ILE A 151 -40.57 39.80 -19.86
N GLN A 152 -40.65 40.09 -18.55
CA GLN A 152 -39.69 39.62 -17.55
C GLN A 152 -40.37 38.74 -16.50
N LEU A 153 -39.69 37.66 -16.11
CA LEU A 153 -39.99 36.91 -14.91
C LEU A 153 -39.36 37.62 -13.72
N VAL A 154 -40.18 38.01 -12.74
CA VAL A 154 -39.72 38.70 -11.53
C VAL A 154 -40.04 37.83 -10.32
N ILE A 155 -39.02 37.54 -9.53
CA ILE A 155 -39.12 36.81 -8.26
C ILE A 155 -38.86 37.77 -7.11
N ASP A 156 -39.73 37.73 -6.10
CA ASP A 156 -39.48 38.39 -4.84
C ASP A 156 -38.31 37.70 -4.11
N VAL A 157 -37.31 38.47 -3.70
CA VAL A 157 -36.11 37.99 -3.01
C VAL A 157 -36.45 37.23 -1.72
N THR A 158 -37.53 37.60 -1.02
CA THR A 158 -37.99 36.90 0.19
C THR A 158 -38.47 35.47 -0.10
N ILE A 159 -38.91 35.20 -1.34
CA ILE A 159 -39.32 33.87 -1.82
C ILE A 159 -38.14 33.15 -2.50
N GLY A 160 -37.34 33.87 -3.29
CA GLY A 160 -36.20 33.32 -4.01
C GLY A 160 -35.06 32.86 -3.08
N ASN A 161 -34.75 33.62 -2.03
CA ASN A 161 -33.65 33.28 -1.11
C ASN A 161 -33.84 31.91 -0.42
N PRO A 162 -35.02 31.58 0.15
CA PRO A 162 -35.27 30.24 0.67
C PRO A 162 -35.05 29.13 -0.37
N ILE A 163 -35.51 29.30 -1.61
CA ILE A 163 -35.37 28.31 -2.68
C ILE A 163 -33.89 28.06 -2.99
N VAL A 164 -33.10 29.13 -3.17
CA VAL A 164 -31.67 29.04 -3.45
C VAL A 164 -30.92 28.42 -2.26
N ASN A 165 -31.23 28.83 -1.03
CA ASN A 165 -30.58 28.30 0.18
C ASN A 165 -30.85 26.80 0.35
N THR A 166 -32.10 26.35 0.16
CA THR A 166 -32.44 24.93 0.19
C THR A 166 -31.75 24.16 -0.92
N PHE A 167 -31.67 24.72 -2.13
CA PHE A 167 -30.91 24.13 -3.24
C PHE A 167 -29.44 23.93 -2.90
N VAL A 168 -28.76 24.97 -2.40
CA VAL A 168 -27.34 24.90 -2.05
C VAL A 168 -27.11 23.84 -0.96
N LEU A 169 -27.97 23.80 0.06
CA LEU A 169 -27.86 22.83 1.15
C LEU A 169 -28.05 21.38 0.66
N ASN A 170 -29.02 21.15 -0.22
CA ASN A 170 -29.25 19.85 -0.83
C ASN A 170 -28.07 19.43 -1.71
N LEU A 171 -27.56 20.34 -2.55
CA LEU A 171 -26.40 20.07 -3.41
C LEU A 171 -25.16 19.71 -2.60
N ILE A 172 -24.87 20.43 -1.51
CA ILE A 172 -23.77 20.10 -0.60
C ILE A 172 -23.96 18.69 -0.02
N THR A 173 -25.17 18.38 0.43
CA THR A 173 -25.48 17.07 1.02
C THR A 173 -25.30 15.93 0.01
N ASP A 174 -25.75 16.12 -1.22
CA ASP A 174 -25.66 15.11 -2.27
C ASP A 174 -24.23 14.93 -2.76
N LEU A 175 -23.45 16.01 -2.87
CA LEU A 175 -22.01 15.95 -3.13
C LEU A 175 -21.29 15.17 -2.01
N GLU A 176 -21.56 15.48 -0.74
CA GLU A 176 -20.96 14.73 0.38
C GLU A 176 -21.27 13.23 0.32
N ARG A 177 -22.51 12.86 0.00
CA ARG A 177 -22.91 11.46 -0.16
C ARG A 177 -22.20 10.79 -1.33
N LEU A 178 -22.08 11.48 -2.46
CA LEU A 178 -21.37 10.99 -3.64
C LEU A 178 -19.90 10.70 -3.30
N PHE A 179 -19.19 11.66 -2.71
CA PHE A 179 -17.79 11.48 -2.30
C PHE A 179 -17.64 10.32 -1.32
N ARG A 180 -18.49 10.22 -0.28
CA ARG A 180 -18.41 9.10 0.69
C ARG A 180 -18.60 7.74 0.02
N ARG A 181 -19.57 7.63 -0.89
CA ARG A 181 -19.86 6.38 -1.62
C ARG A 181 -18.69 5.97 -2.50
N VAL A 182 -18.17 6.91 -3.29
CA VAL A 182 -17.07 6.66 -4.23
C VAL A 182 -15.80 6.27 -3.47
N THR A 183 -15.43 7.01 -2.41
CA THR A 183 -14.26 6.66 -1.58
C THR A 183 -14.41 5.29 -0.93
N ALA A 184 -15.59 4.91 -0.44
CA ALA A 184 -15.81 3.59 0.14
C ALA A 184 -15.66 2.46 -0.89
N GLN A 185 -16.16 2.67 -2.11
CA GLN A 185 -16.02 1.72 -3.21
C GLN A 185 -14.57 1.57 -3.65
N GLU A 186 -13.84 2.68 -3.80
CA GLU A 186 -12.42 2.69 -4.16
C GLU A 186 -11.59 1.93 -3.12
N ILE A 187 -11.80 2.19 -1.82
CA ILE A 187 -11.09 1.49 -0.74
C ILE A 187 -11.39 -0.02 -0.78
N ALA A 188 -12.65 -0.41 -0.96
CA ALA A 188 -13.02 -1.82 -1.01
C ALA A 188 -12.40 -2.54 -2.22
N ALA A 189 -12.37 -1.89 -3.39
CA ALA A 189 -11.74 -2.42 -4.59
C ALA A 189 -10.21 -2.53 -4.43
N ALA A 190 -9.56 -1.50 -3.88
CA ALA A 190 -8.14 -1.50 -3.60
C ALA A 190 -7.74 -2.65 -2.67
N ASN A 191 -8.51 -2.87 -1.59
CA ASN A 191 -8.29 -3.98 -0.66
C ASN A 191 -8.35 -5.33 -1.37
N LYS A 192 -9.35 -5.53 -2.22
CA LYS A 192 -9.50 -6.77 -2.97
C LYS A 192 -8.34 -7.01 -3.92
N ILE A 193 -7.92 -6.00 -4.69
CA ILE A 193 -6.76 -6.08 -5.59
C ILE A 193 -5.53 -6.51 -4.80
N ILE A 194 -5.27 -5.87 -3.66
CA ILE A 194 -4.16 -6.22 -2.80
C ILE A 194 -4.31 -7.69 -2.37
N GLU A 195 -5.36 -8.05 -1.62
CA GLU A 195 -5.56 -9.40 -1.09
C GLU A 195 -5.41 -10.51 -2.14
N ASP A 196 -6.00 -10.34 -3.33
CA ASP A 196 -5.91 -11.31 -4.42
C ASP A 196 -4.46 -11.50 -4.90
N LYS A 197 -3.71 -10.40 -5.08
CA LYS A 197 -2.30 -10.47 -5.50
C LYS A 197 -1.39 -11.04 -4.41
N LEU A 198 -1.67 -10.74 -3.15
CA LEU A 198 -0.95 -11.31 -2.01
C LEU A 198 -1.13 -12.82 -1.93
N HIS A 199 -2.38 -13.28 -2.07
CA HIS A 199 -2.68 -14.71 -2.04
C HIS A 199 -1.95 -15.45 -3.17
N ASN A 200 -1.95 -14.90 -4.38
CA ASN A 200 -1.25 -15.47 -5.52
C ASN A 200 0.28 -15.47 -5.33
N GLN A 201 0.84 -14.39 -4.78
CA GLN A 201 2.26 -14.30 -4.47
C GLN A 201 2.71 -15.38 -3.48
N LEU A 202 1.96 -15.58 -2.39
CA LEU A 202 2.26 -16.62 -1.39
C LEU A 202 2.18 -18.02 -2.01
N ARG A 203 1.11 -18.30 -2.76
CA ARG A 203 0.93 -19.59 -3.45
C ARG A 203 2.10 -19.92 -4.37
N ASP A 204 2.59 -18.95 -5.14
CA ASP A 204 3.69 -19.16 -6.07
C ASP A 204 5.04 -19.34 -5.36
N ILE A 205 5.25 -18.63 -4.24
CA ILE A 205 6.41 -18.82 -3.36
C ILE A 205 6.39 -20.21 -2.72
N GLU A 206 5.25 -20.64 -2.18
CA GLU A 206 5.09 -21.98 -1.58
C GLU A 206 5.42 -23.08 -2.58
N LYS A 207 4.88 -22.97 -3.81
CA LYS A 207 5.18 -23.92 -4.89
C LYS A 207 6.67 -23.95 -5.22
N LEU A 208 7.30 -22.78 -5.32
CA LEU A 208 8.74 -22.67 -5.57
C LEU A 208 9.58 -23.32 -4.46
N LEU A 209 9.15 -23.15 -3.20
CA LEU A 209 9.81 -23.74 -2.03
C LEU A 209 9.64 -25.26 -1.98
N CYS A 210 8.46 -25.80 -2.30
CA CYS A 210 8.26 -27.24 -2.45
C CYS A 210 9.13 -27.85 -3.56
N ASP A 211 9.24 -27.16 -4.70
CA ASP A 211 10.11 -27.61 -5.80
C ASP A 211 11.60 -27.54 -5.44
N PHE A 212 11.98 -26.56 -4.60
CA PHE A 212 13.33 -26.47 -4.06
C PHE A 212 13.61 -27.58 -3.05
N GLU A 213 12.73 -27.80 -2.08
CA GLU A 213 12.82 -28.86 -1.07
C GLU A 213 13.03 -30.23 -1.73
N ARG A 214 12.18 -30.59 -2.70
CA ARG A 214 12.31 -31.85 -3.46
C ARG A 214 13.65 -31.98 -4.16
N ARG A 215 14.19 -30.89 -4.72
CA ARG A 215 15.50 -30.90 -5.39
C ARG A 215 16.63 -31.12 -4.39
N ILE A 216 16.60 -30.42 -3.26
CA ILE A 216 17.63 -30.56 -2.22
C ILE A 216 17.55 -31.95 -1.57
N GLU A 217 16.37 -32.45 -1.24
CA GLU A 217 16.18 -33.82 -0.73
C GLU A 217 16.82 -34.86 -1.65
N ASN A 218 16.66 -34.72 -2.97
CA ASN A 218 17.29 -35.62 -3.94
C ASN A 218 18.82 -35.61 -3.89
N TYR A 219 19.45 -34.50 -3.51
CA TYR A 219 20.91 -34.44 -3.33
C TYR A 219 21.40 -35.22 -2.12
N PHE A 220 20.52 -35.44 -1.14
CA PHE A 220 20.84 -36.10 0.12
C PHE A 220 20.24 -37.50 0.26
N LYS A 221 19.43 -37.97 -0.71
CA LYS A 221 18.91 -39.34 -0.74
C LYS A 221 20.01 -40.41 -0.65
N GLU A 222 21.17 -40.15 -1.26
CA GLU A 222 22.32 -41.05 -1.22
C GLU A 222 23.07 -41.03 0.13
N LEU A 223 22.82 -40.02 0.97
CA LEU A 223 23.48 -39.81 2.27
C LEU A 223 22.68 -40.38 3.46
N GLY A 224 21.46 -40.88 3.22
CA GLY A 224 20.63 -41.58 4.20
C GLY A 224 19.39 -40.80 4.65
N ILE A 225 18.39 -41.55 5.15
CA ILE A 225 17.06 -41.02 5.52
C ILE A 225 17.15 -39.95 6.62
N GLU A 226 18.07 -40.10 7.57
CA GLU A 226 18.28 -39.14 8.66
C GLU A 226 18.78 -37.78 8.15
N THR A 227 19.69 -37.78 7.17
CA THR A 227 20.23 -36.54 6.57
C THR A 227 19.18 -35.86 5.70
N ALA A 228 18.39 -36.63 4.94
CA ALA A 228 17.25 -36.10 4.20
C ALA A 228 16.23 -35.45 5.15
N SER A 229 15.90 -36.11 6.27
CA SER A 229 14.96 -35.58 7.28
C SER A 229 15.46 -34.28 7.93
N LEU A 230 16.76 -34.17 8.20
CA LEU A 230 17.38 -32.95 8.74
C LEU A 230 17.28 -31.79 7.74
N VAL A 231 17.53 -32.06 6.46
CA VAL A 231 17.43 -31.08 5.36
C VAL A 231 16.00 -30.55 5.23
N THR A 232 15.02 -31.46 5.18
CA THR A 232 13.59 -31.13 5.18
C THR A 232 13.22 -30.25 6.38
N LEU A 233 13.71 -30.57 7.58
CA LEU A 233 13.46 -29.78 8.79
C LEU A 233 14.07 -28.37 8.70
N ILE A 234 15.31 -28.23 8.21
CA ILE A 234 15.98 -26.94 8.03
C ILE A 234 15.20 -26.06 7.05
N ILE A 235 14.83 -26.62 5.89
CA ILE A 235 14.08 -25.90 4.85
C ILE A 235 12.71 -25.47 5.40
N ASN A 236 11.97 -26.36 6.03
CA ASN A 236 10.65 -26.04 6.58
C ASN A 236 10.69 -24.95 7.65
N ASN A 237 11.67 -24.98 8.56
CA ASN A 237 11.80 -23.95 9.59
C ASN A 237 12.14 -22.58 9.01
N SER A 238 13.06 -22.51 8.05
CA SER A 238 13.39 -21.24 7.38
C SER A 238 12.22 -20.75 6.51
N THR A 239 11.52 -21.66 5.81
CA THR A 239 10.36 -21.33 4.97
C THR A 239 9.24 -20.72 5.78
N ARG A 240 8.88 -21.29 6.94
CA ARG A 240 7.83 -20.74 7.82
C ARG A 240 8.15 -19.33 8.29
N LYS A 241 9.41 -19.08 8.69
CA LYS A 241 9.86 -17.74 9.09
C LYS A 241 9.77 -16.75 7.93
N PHE A 242 10.20 -17.17 6.74
CA PHE A 242 10.14 -16.34 5.54
C PHE A 242 8.70 -15.98 5.15
N ILE A 243 7.80 -16.96 5.08
CA ILE A 243 6.37 -16.75 4.76
C ILE A 243 5.75 -15.76 5.76
N SER A 244 5.95 -15.97 7.07
CA SER A 244 5.41 -15.07 8.09
C SER A 244 5.92 -13.63 7.94
N HIS A 245 7.20 -13.43 7.62
CA HIS A 245 7.74 -12.09 7.38
C HIS A 245 7.18 -11.43 6.10
N ILE A 246 7.03 -12.22 5.04
CA ILE A 246 6.44 -11.74 3.78
C ILE A 246 4.99 -11.34 4.00
N GLU A 247 4.18 -12.16 4.67
CA GLU A 247 2.79 -11.85 5.05
C GLU A 247 2.67 -10.55 5.85
N ASP A 248 3.50 -10.36 6.87
CA ASP A 248 3.47 -9.16 7.71
C ASP A 248 3.83 -7.89 6.93
N LEU A 249 4.85 -7.97 6.07
CA LEU A 249 5.32 -6.85 5.27
C LEU A 249 4.26 -6.45 4.24
N ILE A 250 3.64 -7.45 3.64
CA ILE A 250 2.52 -7.33 2.72
C ILE A 250 1.28 -6.70 3.37
N LYS A 251 0.89 -7.15 4.57
CA LYS A 251 -0.25 -6.55 5.31
C LYS A 251 0.02 -5.09 5.62
N LYS A 252 1.27 -4.74 5.94
CA LYS A 252 1.69 -3.34 6.14
C LYS A 252 1.62 -2.54 4.85
N LEU A 253 2.01 -3.12 3.70
CA LEU A 253 1.85 -2.48 2.39
C LEU A 253 0.37 -2.15 2.13
N GLY A 254 -0.53 -3.12 2.30
CA GLY A 254 -1.96 -2.90 2.09
C GLY A 254 -2.53 -1.80 2.98
N ASN A 255 -2.25 -1.88 4.29
CA ASN A 255 -2.69 -0.84 5.25
C ASN A 255 -2.16 0.55 4.88
N ASN A 256 -0.90 0.64 4.46
CA ASN A 256 -0.30 1.93 4.09
C ASN A 256 -0.94 2.52 2.83
N VAL A 257 -1.25 1.69 1.83
CA VAL A 257 -1.99 2.12 0.63
C VAL A 257 -3.36 2.66 1.02
N ILE A 258 -4.10 1.97 1.88
CA ILE A 258 -5.41 2.42 2.38
C ILE A 258 -5.29 3.77 3.11
N CYS A 259 -4.31 3.94 4.01
CA CYS A 259 -4.12 5.20 4.73
C CYS A 259 -3.83 6.37 3.78
N ILE A 260 -3.10 6.13 2.68
CA ILE A 260 -2.86 7.14 1.63
C ILE A 260 -4.18 7.50 0.95
N LEU A 261 -4.97 6.50 0.51
CA LEU A 261 -6.25 6.72 -0.16
C LEU A 261 -7.27 7.43 0.74
N GLN A 262 -7.24 7.18 2.04
CA GLN A 262 -8.08 7.88 3.03
C GLN A 262 -7.64 9.33 3.30
N GLY A 263 -6.51 9.79 2.74
CA GLY A 263 -5.94 11.11 3.00
C GLY A 263 -5.39 11.28 4.42
N ASN A 264 -5.26 10.19 5.19
CA ASN A 264 -4.95 10.21 6.61
C ASN A 264 -3.42 10.21 6.84
N ARG A 265 -2.76 11.33 6.52
CA ARG A 265 -1.29 11.47 6.59
C ARG A 265 -0.70 11.24 7.99
N ASN A 266 -1.48 11.40 9.06
CA ASN A 266 -1.01 11.29 10.44
C ASN A 266 -0.88 9.85 10.95
N GLU A 267 -1.46 8.86 10.26
CA GLU A 267 -1.33 7.43 10.59
C GLU A 267 -0.29 6.71 9.72
N TYR A 268 0.45 7.45 8.90
CA TYR A 268 1.54 6.93 8.09
C TYR A 268 2.60 6.30 9.00
N LYS A 269 2.52 4.98 9.20
CA LYS A 269 3.56 4.21 9.85
C LYS A 269 4.66 4.02 8.83
N LYS A 270 5.73 4.82 8.96
CA LYS A 270 7.00 4.59 8.24
C LYS A 270 7.30 3.10 8.27
N THR A 271 7.43 2.50 7.10
CA THR A 271 7.73 1.08 6.93
C THR A 271 8.95 0.76 7.77
N VAL A 272 8.74 -0.04 8.83
CA VAL A 272 9.79 -0.41 9.77
C VAL A 272 10.80 -1.24 8.99
N ILE A 273 12.00 -0.69 8.79
CA ILE A 273 13.15 -1.44 8.30
C ILE A 273 13.55 -2.38 9.44
N VAL A 274 12.97 -3.57 9.45
CA VAL A 274 13.44 -4.64 10.32
C VAL A 274 14.78 -5.09 9.73
N LYS A 275 15.86 -4.79 10.44
CA LYS A 275 17.15 -5.44 10.18
C LYS A 275 17.02 -6.87 10.73
N PRO A 276 17.05 -7.92 9.90
CA PRO A 276 17.11 -9.27 10.44
C PRO A 276 18.40 -9.39 11.28
N THR A 277 18.25 -9.59 12.58
CA THR A 277 19.36 -9.88 13.49
C THR A 277 19.74 -11.35 13.33
N PHE A 278 21.02 -11.61 13.05
CA PHE A 278 21.58 -12.95 13.24
C PHE A 278 21.48 -13.27 14.74
N HIS A 279 20.64 -14.22 15.12
CA HIS A 279 20.89 -14.94 16.36
C HIS A 279 22.09 -15.85 16.11
N ARG A 280 23.30 -15.33 16.37
CA ARG A 280 24.38 -16.21 16.79
C ARG A 280 23.94 -16.77 18.13
N GLU A 281 23.61 -18.05 18.16
CA GLU A 281 23.71 -18.80 19.41
C GLU A 281 25.20 -18.90 19.73
N ASP A 282 25.75 -17.84 20.34
CA ASP A 282 26.99 -17.92 21.09
C ASP A 282 26.66 -18.67 22.38
N SER A 283 26.82 -20.00 22.37
CA SER A 283 27.10 -20.84 23.56
C SER A 283 27.26 -22.30 23.17
N TYR A 284 28.37 -22.61 22.50
CA TYR A 284 29.11 -23.82 22.85
C TYR A 284 30.37 -23.36 23.58
N GLU A 285 30.24 -23.17 24.89
CA GLU A 285 31.41 -23.27 25.76
C GLU A 285 31.95 -24.70 25.60
N CYS A 286 33.14 -24.78 25.01
CA CYS A 286 34.02 -25.91 25.21
C CYS A 286 34.23 -26.08 26.72
N ILE A 287 33.62 -27.12 27.30
CA ILE A 287 34.10 -27.67 28.56
C ILE A 287 34.94 -28.89 28.19
N GLN A 288 36.25 -28.73 28.40
CA GLN A 288 37.23 -29.81 28.50
C GLN A 288 36.97 -30.66 29.75
#